data_AF-A0A533X0V9-F1
#
_entry.id   AF-A0A533X0V9-F1
#
_cell.length_a   1.000
_cell.length_b   1.000
_cell.length_c   1.000
_cell.angle_alpha   90.00
_cell.angle_beta   90.00
_cell.angle_gamma   90.00
#
_symmetry.space_group_name_H-M   'P 1'
#
loop_
_entity.id
_entity.type
_entity.pdbx_description
1 polymer ?
#
loop_
_entity_poly.entity_id
_entity_poly.type
_entity_poly.pdbx_seq_one_letter_code
_entity_poly.pdbx_strand_id
1 'polypeptide(L)' 'MVKSLITFKPFVHSPKEKKPKHCSTCGSLATLEAYFDVGDSVTMIEKYCDVCSKKIPYGT' A
#
# COMPACT_ATOMS: atom_id res chain seq x y z
N MET A 1 -17.30 1.30 -3.19
CA MET A 1 -16.59 0.87 -1.97
C MET A 1 -15.63 1.98 -1.61
N VAL A 2 -15.91 2.74 -0.56
CA VAL A 2 -15.01 3.79 -0.07
C VAL A 2 -13.93 3.10 0.74
N LYS A 3 -12.66 3.38 0.46
CA LYS A 3 -11.53 2.88 1.23
C LYS A 3 -10.94 4.03 2.02
N SER A 4 -10.78 3.84 3.33
CA SER A 4 -10.20 4.83 4.22
C SER A 4 -8.79 4.40 4.60
N LEU A 5 -7.79 5.24 4.30
CA LEU A 5 -6.41 4.95 4.66
C LEU A 5 -6.26 4.94 6.19
N ILE A 6 -5.82 3.81 6.74
CA ILE A 6 -5.51 3.64 8.16
C ILE A 6 -4.06 4.07 8.42
N THR A 7 -3.11 3.46 7.72
CA THR A 7 -1.68 3.69 7.96
C THR A 7 -0.79 3.22 6.81
N PHE A 8 0.44 3.72 6.76
CA PHE A 8 1.52 3.18 5.94
C PHE A 8 2.55 2.48 6.82
N LYS A 9 3.06 1.33 6.35
CA LYS A 9 4.21 0.66 6.95
C LYS A 9 5.33 0.48 5.92
N PRO A 10 6.62 0.50 6.34
CA PRO A 10 7.72 0.11 5.47
C PRO A 10 7.49 -1.29 4.91
N PHE A 11 7.58 -1.43 3.59
CA PHE A 11 7.59 -2.72 2.92
C PHE A 11 9.03 -3.13 2.65
N VAL A 12 9.51 -4.14 3.37
CA VAL A 12 10.85 -4.70 3.18
C VAL A 12 10.73 -5.96 2.33
N HIS A 13 11.32 -5.96 1.13
CA HIS A 13 11.42 -7.17 0.33
C HIS A 13 12.21 -8.21 1.12
N SER A 14 11.54 -9.32 1.46
CA SER A 14 12.23 -10.43 2.08
C SER A 14 13.06 -11.15 1.02
N PRO A 15 14.30 -11.61 1.32
CA PRO A 15 15.10 -12.41 0.38
C PRO A 15 14.40 -13.70 -0.10
N LYS A 16 13.37 -14.14 0.63
CA LYS A 16 12.52 -15.30 0.28
C LYS A 16 11.45 -14.95 -0.77
N GLU A 17 11.21 -13.68 -1.06
CA GLU A 17 10.27 -13.26 -2.09
C GLU A 17 10.89 -13.45 -3.48
N LYS A 18 10.47 -14.52 -4.16
CA LYS A 18 10.93 -14.85 -5.53
C LYS A 18 10.63 -13.77 -6.57
N LYS A 19 9.73 -12.82 -6.28
CA LYS A 19 9.38 -11.73 -7.19
C LYS A 19 9.18 -10.44 -6.40
N PRO A 20 9.83 -9.33 -6.82
CA PRO A 20 9.59 -8.04 -6.18
C PRO A 20 8.12 -7.65 -6.33
N LYS A 21 7.57 -7.13 -5.25
CA LYS A 21 6.26 -6.46 -5.29
C LYS A 21 6.43 -5.05 -5.85
N HIS A 22 5.47 -4.64 -6.66
CA HIS A 22 5.47 -3.37 -7.37
C HIS A 22 4.38 -2.45 -6.82
N CYS A 23 4.58 -1.15 -6.99
CA CYS A 23 3.62 -0.11 -6.68
C CYS A 23 2.37 -0.29 -7.53
N SER A 24 1.20 -0.27 -6.87
CA SER A 24 -0.12 -0.43 -7.48
C SER A 24 -0.45 0.68 -8.48
N THR A 25 0.20 1.85 -8.38
CA THR A 25 -0.05 3.01 -9.24
C THR A 25 0.87 3.08 -10.46
N CYS A 26 2.18 2.91 -10.28
CA CYS A 26 3.17 3.18 -11.33
C CYS A 26 4.01 1.97 -11.76
N GLY A 27 3.85 0.81 -11.10
CA GLY A 27 4.61 -0.40 -11.42
C GLY A 27 6.08 -0.37 -11.00
N SER A 28 6.60 0.72 -10.43
CA SER A 28 7.94 0.76 -9.82
C SER A 28 8.01 -0.14 -8.58
N LEU A 29 9.20 -0.39 -8.02
CA LEU A 29 9.32 -1.17 -6.77
C LEU A 29 8.53 -0.52 -5.64
N ALA A 30 7.77 -1.34 -4.91
CA ALA A 30 7.08 -0.89 -3.71
C ALA A 30 8.04 -0.80 -2.53
N THR A 31 7.90 0.26 -1.75
CA THR A 31 8.67 0.52 -0.51
C THR A 31 7.76 0.65 0.71
N LEU A 32 6.44 0.72 0.49
CA LEU A 32 5.43 0.92 1.52
C LEU A 32 4.23 -0.02 1.32
N GLU A 33 3.63 -0.45 2.43
CA GLU A 33 2.31 -1.08 2.50
C GLU A 33 1.31 -0.08 3.06
N ALA A 34 0.26 0.21 2.30
CA ALA A 34 -0.88 0.99 2.75
C ALA A 34 -1.97 0.03 3.25
N TYR A 35 -2.45 0.28 4.46
CA TYR A 35 -3.57 -0.44 5.06
C TYR A 35 -4.81 0.42 4.93
N PHE A 36 -5.82 -0.10 4.25
CA PHE A 36 -7.10 0.56 4.07
C PHE A 36 -8.18 -0.20 4.82
N ASP A 37 -9.03 0.53 5.54
CA ASP A 37 -10.33 0.03 5.97
C ASP A 37 -11.29 0.13 4.78
N VAL A 38 -12.02 -0.95 4.48
CA VAL A 38 -13.00 -0.97 3.39
C VAL A 38 -14.42 -1.23 3.89
N GLY A 39 -14.65 -1.07 5.20
CA GLY A 39 -15.89 -1.46 5.87
C GLY A 39 -15.93 -2.93 6.27
N ASP A 40 -17.00 -3.32 6.97
CA ASP A 40 -17.31 -4.71 7.34
C ASP A 40 -16.19 -5.45 8.09
N SER A 41 -15.36 -4.72 8.84
CA SER A 41 -14.16 -5.25 9.52
C SER A 41 -13.12 -5.85 8.57
N VAL A 42 -13.13 -5.43 7.31
CA VAL A 42 -12.19 -5.88 6.27
C VAL A 42 -11.09 -4.84 6.08
N THR A 43 -9.84 -5.30 6.19
CA THR A 43 -8.65 -4.49 5.85
C THR A 43 -8.07 -4.94 4.53
N MET A 44 -7.87 -3.99 3.61
CA MET A 44 -7.18 -4.21 2.35
C MET A 44 -5.75 -3.66 2.41
N ILE A 45 -4.79 -4.43 1.92
CA ILE A 45 -3.38 -4.02 1.85
C ILE A 45 -3.00 -3.79 0.39
N GLU A 46 -2.52 -2.59 0.09
CA GLU A 46 -1.97 -2.24 -1.22
C GLU A 46 -0.53 -1.75 -1.06
N LYS A 47 0.26 -1.86 -2.12
CA LYS A 47 1.70 -1.56 -2.09
C LYS A 47 2.02 -0.33 -2.92
N TYR A 48 2.84 0.56 -2.39
CA TYR A 48 3.17 1.85 -2.99
C TYR A 48 4.66 2.12 -2.92
N CYS A 49 5.17 2.92 -3.87
CA CYS A 49 6.47 3.59 -3.72
C CYS A 49 6.29 4.91 -2.96
N ASP A 50 7.39 5.48 -2.47
CA ASP A 50 7.40 6.74 -1.70
C ASP A 50 6.81 7.95 -2.44
N VAL A 51 6.82 7.92 -3.77
CA VAL A 51 6.27 9.00 -4.59
C VAL A 51 4.74 8.88 -4.71
N CYS A 52 4.24 7.67 -4.95
CA CYS A 52 2.81 7.42 -5.12
C CYS A 52 2.06 7.42 -3.80
N SER A 53 2.68 7.01 -2.69
CA SER A 53 2.06 7.04 -1.35
C SER A 53 1.61 8.43 -0.94
N LYS A 54 2.37 9.47 -1.31
CA LYS A 54 2.05 10.88 -1.04
C LYS A 54 0.80 11.40 -1.76
N LYS A 55 0.33 10.68 -2.79
CA LYS A 55 -0.88 11.03 -3.55
C LYS A 55 -2.14 10.38 -2.97
N ILE A 56 -1.99 9.48 -2.01
CA ILE A 56 -3.13 8.84 -1.35
C ILE A 56 -3.67 9.83 -0.31
N PRO A 57 -4.92 10.30 -0.44
CA PRO A 57 -5.50 11.16 0.57
C PRO A 57 -5.68 10.36 1.87
N TYR A 58 -5.20 10.93 2.99
CA TYR A 58 -5.67 10.54 4.31
C TYR A 58 -7.15 10.91 4.36
N GLY A 59 -8.02 9.94 4.65
CA GLY A 59 -9.46 10.03 4.39
C GLY A 59 -10.07 11.40 4.74
N THR A 60 -10.76 11.99 3.77
CA THR A 60 -11.78 13.03 4.01
C THR A 60 -13.05 12.39 4.55
#